data_AF-A0A940UJ71-F1
#
_entry.id   AF-A0A940UJ71-F1
#
_cell.length_a   1.000
_cell.length_b   1.000
_cell.length_c   1.000
_cell.angle_alpha   90.00
_cell.angle_beta   90.00
_cell.angle_gamma   90.00
#
_symmetry.space_group_name_H-M   'P 1'
#
loop_
_entity.id
_entity.type
_entity.pdbx_description
1 polymer ?
#
loop_
_entity_poly.entity_id
_entity_poly.type
_entity_poly.pdbx_seq_one_letter_code
_entity_poly.pdbx_strand_id
1 'polypeptide(L)'
;MIYLDNAATSFPKPDAVFRALDRFVREIGGNPGRSAYPQSIEASRIIFQTREKLAAFINAEHSERLIFTSNGTDSLNLAILGLLEQHDHVVTTGLEHNSVMRPLDFLQKERRVEVSVIPCSDRGELDIARLRSSMRRKTKAVIINHGSNVIGTIQPLTDIRAAIGDAILILDACQTVGNTPIDVRREGIDIICFSCHKSLFGIQGLGALYVREGIDLKPIRFGGTGSKSESTEQPRVLPDRYESGTPNTPGIAALLGGLTFIEE
;
A
#
# COMPACT_ATOMS: atom_id res chain seq x y z
N MET A 1 29.07 -13.92 -4.51
CA MET A 1 27.69 -14.43 -4.42
C MET A 1 26.89 -13.79 -5.55
N ILE A 2 26.10 -14.54 -6.30
CA ILE A 2 25.17 -14.02 -7.30
C ILE A 2 23.76 -14.09 -6.69
N TYR A 3 23.07 -12.95 -6.57
CA TYR A 3 21.74 -12.86 -5.94
C TYR A 3 20.66 -12.60 -6.99
N LEU A 4 19.76 -13.57 -7.17
CA LEU A 4 18.68 -13.54 -8.19
C LEU A 4 17.28 -13.71 -7.56
N ASP A 5 17.07 -13.14 -6.37
CA ASP A 5 15.83 -13.30 -5.58
C ASP A 5 15.21 -11.94 -5.16
N ASN A 6 15.44 -10.88 -5.96
CA ASN A 6 14.97 -9.52 -5.65
C ASN A 6 13.44 -9.39 -5.57
N ALA A 7 12.69 -10.29 -6.20
CA ALA A 7 11.22 -10.32 -6.13
C ALA A 7 10.71 -10.75 -4.74
N ALA A 8 11.49 -11.54 -3.98
CA ALA A 8 11.18 -11.85 -2.59
C ALA A 8 11.54 -10.66 -1.69
N THR A 9 12.76 -10.14 -1.81
CA THR A 9 13.23 -8.93 -1.14
C THR A 9 14.46 -8.38 -1.87
N SER A 10 14.64 -7.06 -1.96
CA SER A 10 15.85 -6.53 -2.61
C SER A 10 17.10 -6.84 -1.78
N PHE A 11 18.20 -7.21 -2.43
CA PHE A 11 19.49 -7.38 -1.76
C PHE A 11 20.66 -7.23 -2.77
N PRO A 12 21.78 -6.61 -2.36
CA PRO A 12 21.96 -5.84 -1.13
C PRO A 12 21.11 -4.55 -1.12
N LYS A 13 20.94 -3.95 0.07
CA LYS A 13 20.38 -2.59 0.15
C LYS A 13 21.47 -1.58 -0.24
N PRO A 14 21.13 -0.44 -0.86
CA PRO A 14 22.10 0.60 -1.17
C PRO A 14 22.61 1.28 0.11
N ASP A 15 23.81 1.85 0.05
CA ASP A 15 24.48 2.54 1.15
C ASP A 15 23.60 3.62 1.81
N ALA A 16 22.79 4.33 1.01
CA ALA A 16 21.88 5.36 1.50
C ALA A 16 20.89 4.82 2.55
N VAL A 17 20.42 3.58 2.39
CA VAL A 17 19.52 2.91 3.35
C VAL A 17 20.24 2.64 4.67
N PHE A 18 21.47 2.12 4.61
CA PHE A 18 22.26 1.84 5.82
C PHE A 18 22.60 3.12 6.58
N ARG A 19 23.04 4.18 5.88
CA ARG A 19 23.38 5.46 6.51
C ARG A 19 22.17 6.12 7.15
N ALA A 20 21.01 6.08 6.48
CA ALA A 20 19.78 6.65 7.02
C ALA A 20 19.31 5.90 8.28
N LEU A 21 19.36 4.57 8.26
CA LEU A 21 19.03 3.74 9.42
C LEU A 21 19.99 3.98 10.60
N ASP A 22 21.30 3.94 10.34
CA ASP A 22 22.33 4.11 11.37
C ASP A 22 22.23 5.49 12.05
N ARG A 23 22.09 6.56 11.25
CA ARG A 23 21.86 7.92 11.77
C ARG A 23 20.62 7.98 12.65
N PHE A 24 19.50 7.40 12.21
CA PHE A 24 18.27 7.42 12.99
C PHE A 24 18.46 6.77 14.36
N VAL A 25 19.06 5.58 14.40
CA VAL A 25 19.21 4.80 15.63
C VAL A 25 20.24 5.41 16.59
N ARG A 26 21.36 5.95 16.08
CA ARG A 26 22.44 6.50 16.91
C ARG A 26 22.18 7.91 17.41
N GLU A 27 21.56 8.76 16.58
CA GLU A 27 21.53 10.21 16.80
C GLU A 27 20.13 10.77 17.04
N ILE A 28 19.09 10.13 16.49
CA ILE A 28 17.72 10.64 16.54
C ILE A 28 16.92 9.89 17.62
N GLY A 29 16.50 8.65 17.37
CA GLY A 29 15.87 7.76 18.37
C GLY A 29 14.58 8.27 19.06
N GLY A 30 14.11 9.47 18.72
CA GLY A 30 12.94 10.10 19.34
C GLY A 30 11.62 9.48 18.87
N ASN A 31 10.63 9.42 19.77
CA ASN A 31 9.27 9.03 19.41
C ASN A 31 8.55 10.24 18.75
N PRO A 32 8.08 10.14 17.50
CA PRO A 32 7.44 11.25 16.79
C PRO A 32 6.12 11.70 17.44
N GLY A 33 5.79 12.99 17.28
CA GLY A 33 4.45 13.54 17.57
C GLY A 33 4.08 13.72 19.04
N ARG A 34 4.92 13.31 20.00
CA ARG A 34 4.58 13.32 21.44
C ARG A 34 5.28 14.41 22.26
N SER A 35 6.32 15.04 21.73
CA SER A 35 7.12 15.99 22.51
C SER A 35 7.79 17.03 21.61
N ALA A 36 8.17 18.16 22.19
CA ALA A 36 8.79 19.27 21.47
C ALA A 36 10.34 19.27 21.55
N TYR A 37 10.97 18.19 22.03
CA TYR A 37 12.44 18.11 22.06
C TYR A 37 12.99 17.82 20.65
N PRO A 38 14.24 18.26 20.34
CA PRO A 38 14.77 18.24 18.98
C PRO A 38 14.67 16.90 18.26
N GLN A 39 14.98 15.80 18.94
CA GLN A 39 14.96 14.48 18.31
C GLN A 39 13.53 13.97 18.02
N SER A 40 12.52 14.34 18.80
CA SER A 40 11.11 14.01 18.49
C SER A 40 10.63 14.79 17.26
N ILE A 41 11.03 16.07 17.15
CA ILE A 41 10.74 16.91 15.98
C ILE A 41 11.42 16.36 14.72
N GLU A 42 12.69 15.97 14.80
CA GLU A 42 13.42 15.40 13.67
C GLU A 42 12.82 14.04 13.24
N ALA A 43 12.42 13.19 14.18
CA ALA A 43 11.71 11.94 13.87
C ALA A 43 10.40 12.21 13.11
N SER A 44 9.60 13.18 13.55
CA SER A 44 8.39 13.61 12.84
C SER A 44 8.69 14.17 11.45
N ARG A 45 9.77 14.93 11.30
CA ARG A 45 10.22 15.47 10.00
C ARG A 45 10.57 14.34 9.03
N ILE A 46 11.30 13.32 9.48
CA ILE A 46 11.64 12.16 8.64
C ILE A 46 10.39 11.45 8.15
N ILE A 47 9.41 11.19 9.03
CA ILE A 47 8.14 10.56 8.64
C ILE A 47 7.43 11.38 7.57
N PHE A 48 7.31 12.69 7.80
CA PHE A 48 6.67 13.60 6.85
C PHE A 48 7.40 13.61 5.50
N GLN A 49 8.72 13.74 5.49
CA GLN A 49 9.54 13.74 4.27
C GLN A 49 9.42 12.44 3.49
N THR A 50 9.49 11.28 4.16
CA THR A 50 9.30 9.99 3.49
C THR A 50 7.92 9.86 2.88
N ARG A 51 6.89 10.36 3.56
CA ARG A 51 5.50 10.33 3.08
C ARG A 51 5.31 11.23 1.85
N GLU A 52 5.81 12.46 1.90
CA GLU A 52 5.82 13.40 0.76
C GLU A 52 6.52 12.79 -0.46
N LYS A 53 7.70 12.18 -0.24
CA LYS A 53 8.49 11.56 -1.30
C LYS A 53 7.77 10.37 -1.93
N LEU A 54 7.16 9.51 -1.12
CA LEU A 54 6.31 8.42 -1.63
C LEU A 54 5.09 8.95 -2.39
N ALA A 55 4.47 10.04 -1.93
CA ALA A 55 3.31 10.65 -2.60
C ALA A 55 3.70 11.12 -4.00
N ALA A 56 4.82 11.85 -4.09
CA ALA A 56 5.39 12.28 -5.37
C ALA A 56 5.73 11.08 -6.27
N PHE A 57 6.30 10.01 -5.71
CA PHE A 57 6.70 8.80 -6.45
C PHE A 57 5.55 8.12 -7.20
N ILE A 58 4.31 8.24 -6.70
CA ILE A 58 3.11 7.67 -7.32
C ILE A 58 2.18 8.75 -7.91
N ASN A 59 2.63 10.00 -7.98
CA ASN A 59 1.86 11.18 -8.39
C ASN A 59 0.54 11.39 -7.59
N ALA A 60 0.58 11.11 -6.29
CA ALA A 60 -0.52 11.42 -5.37
C ALA A 60 -0.51 12.91 -4.98
N GLU A 61 -1.69 13.52 -4.91
CA GLU A 61 -1.86 14.95 -4.64
C GLU A 61 -1.58 15.33 -3.18
N HIS A 62 -1.96 14.47 -2.24
CA HIS A 62 -1.96 14.75 -0.81
C HIS A 62 -1.27 13.62 -0.06
N SER A 63 -0.17 13.92 0.63
CA SER A 63 0.67 12.89 1.25
C SER A 63 0.04 12.27 2.48
N GLU A 64 -0.83 12.97 3.23
CA GLU A 64 -1.54 12.42 4.39
C GLU A 64 -2.43 11.23 4.04
N ARG A 65 -2.74 11.05 2.74
CA ARG A 65 -3.48 9.91 2.20
C ARG A 65 -2.62 8.68 1.97
N LEU A 66 -1.30 8.80 2.02
CA LEU A 66 -0.42 7.66 2.22
C LEU A 66 -0.40 7.31 3.70
N ILE A 67 -0.58 6.04 4.00
CA ILE A 67 -0.65 5.45 5.34
C ILE A 67 0.46 4.41 5.44
N PHE A 68 1.31 4.51 6.45
CA PHE A 68 2.31 3.50 6.75
C PHE A 68 1.66 2.30 7.43
N THR A 69 2.00 1.12 6.95
CA THR A 69 1.52 -0.17 7.46
C THR A 69 2.72 -1.08 7.74
N SER A 70 2.49 -2.27 8.29
CA SER A 70 3.60 -3.19 8.57
C SER A 70 4.17 -3.85 7.31
N ASN A 71 3.42 -3.93 6.20
CA ASN A 71 3.79 -4.51 4.91
C ASN A 71 2.60 -4.43 3.93
N GLY A 72 2.79 -4.84 2.67
CA GLY A 72 1.74 -4.87 1.66
C GLY A 72 0.54 -5.76 2.01
N THR A 73 0.73 -6.85 2.76
CA THR A 73 -0.38 -7.67 3.26
C THR A 73 -1.25 -6.89 4.24
N ASP A 74 -0.63 -6.12 5.12
CA ASP A 74 -1.34 -5.27 6.08
C ASP A 74 -2.11 -4.15 5.37
N SER A 75 -1.48 -3.51 4.37
CA SER A 75 -2.14 -2.54 3.48
C SER A 75 -3.37 -3.14 2.79
N LEU A 76 -3.23 -4.34 2.20
CA LEU A 76 -4.32 -5.04 1.52
C LEU A 76 -5.44 -5.42 2.49
N ASN A 77 -5.11 -5.85 3.71
CA ASN A 77 -6.14 -6.15 4.71
C ASN A 77 -6.92 -4.89 5.09
N LEU A 78 -6.24 -3.77 5.33
CA LEU A 78 -6.91 -2.49 5.61
C LEU A 78 -7.80 -2.05 4.44
N ALA A 79 -7.30 -2.14 3.20
CA ALA A 79 -8.08 -1.81 2.01
C ALA A 79 -9.31 -2.72 1.85
N ILE A 80 -9.13 -4.04 1.89
CA ILE A 80 -10.18 -5.01 1.58
C ILE A 80 -11.22 -5.09 2.70
N LEU A 81 -10.78 -5.30 3.94
CA LEU A 81 -11.69 -5.47 5.09
C LEU A 81 -12.33 -4.14 5.50
N GLY A 82 -11.62 -3.03 5.29
CA GLY A 82 -12.08 -1.68 5.59
C GLY A 82 -13.04 -1.12 4.54
N LEU A 83 -12.96 -1.56 3.28
CA LEU A 83 -13.83 -1.09 2.20
C LEU A 83 -15.09 -1.92 2.03
N LEU A 84 -14.98 -3.25 2.04
CA LEU A 84 -16.07 -4.13 1.63
C LEU A 84 -17.05 -4.39 2.78
N GLU A 85 -18.32 -4.15 2.49
CA GLU A 85 -19.45 -4.36 3.39
C GLU A 85 -20.20 -5.65 3.06
N GLN A 86 -21.20 -5.95 3.88
CA GLN A 86 -22.03 -7.14 3.70
C GLN A 86 -22.74 -7.10 2.34
N HIS A 87 -22.71 -8.21 1.61
CA HIS A 87 -23.33 -8.34 0.27
C HIS A 87 -22.73 -7.47 -0.85
N ASP A 88 -21.58 -6.84 -0.63
CA ASP A 88 -20.86 -6.19 -1.73
C ASP A 88 -20.38 -7.21 -2.75
N HIS A 89 -20.25 -6.78 -4.01
CA HIS A 89 -19.64 -7.55 -5.09
C HIS A 89 -18.24 -7.01 -5.41
N VAL A 90 -17.26 -7.89 -5.50
CA VAL A 90 -15.87 -7.56 -5.86
C VAL A 90 -15.39 -8.48 -6.98
N VAL A 91 -14.62 -7.93 -7.91
CA VAL A 91 -13.98 -8.67 -9.00
C VAL A 91 -12.48 -8.73 -8.74
N THR A 92 -11.87 -9.88 -9.01
CA THR A 92 -10.42 -10.08 -8.89
C THR A 92 -9.90 -11.06 -9.94
N THR A 93 -8.60 -11.33 -9.96
CA THR A 93 -7.95 -12.18 -10.97
C THR A 93 -7.48 -13.53 -10.42
N GLY A 94 -7.16 -14.47 -11.32
CA GLY A 94 -6.52 -15.74 -10.96
C GLY A 94 -5.03 -15.60 -10.59
N LEU A 95 -4.45 -14.40 -10.66
CA LEU A 95 -3.03 -14.13 -10.38
C LEU A 95 -2.77 -13.53 -9.01
N GLU A 96 -3.82 -13.34 -8.22
CA GLU A 96 -3.71 -12.67 -6.94
C GLU A 96 -2.83 -13.42 -5.94
N HIS A 97 -2.06 -12.65 -5.17
CA HIS A 97 -1.35 -13.19 -4.03
C HIS A 97 -2.34 -13.61 -2.93
N ASN A 98 -1.90 -14.52 -2.05
CA ASN A 98 -2.68 -14.94 -0.87
C ASN A 98 -3.09 -13.77 0.04
N SER A 99 -2.37 -12.64 -0.03
CA SER A 99 -2.69 -11.41 0.69
C SER A 99 -3.98 -10.73 0.21
N VAL A 100 -4.46 -11.06 -0.99
CA VAL A 100 -5.77 -10.67 -1.52
C VAL A 100 -6.78 -11.80 -1.34
N MET A 101 -6.41 -13.04 -1.71
CA MET A 101 -7.37 -14.14 -1.72
C MET A 101 -7.87 -14.54 -0.34
N ARG A 102 -7.02 -14.50 0.70
CA ARG A 102 -7.42 -14.86 2.06
C ARG A 102 -8.40 -13.87 2.70
N PRO A 103 -8.20 -12.53 2.66
CA PRO A 103 -9.20 -11.61 3.16
C PRO A 103 -10.50 -11.66 2.36
N LEU A 104 -10.45 -11.92 1.04
CA LEU A 104 -11.65 -12.14 0.24
C LEU A 104 -12.43 -13.39 0.70
N ASP A 105 -11.76 -14.54 0.83
CA ASP A 105 -12.37 -15.79 1.33
C ASP A 105 -13.01 -15.59 2.72
N PHE A 106 -12.33 -14.88 3.62
CA PHE A 106 -12.88 -14.51 4.93
C PHE A 106 -14.17 -13.68 4.78
N LEU A 107 -14.18 -12.66 3.92
CA LEU A 107 -15.36 -11.81 3.71
C LEU A 107 -16.51 -12.54 3.01
N GLN A 108 -16.24 -13.51 2.13
CA GLN A 108 -17.27 -14.36 1.55
C GLN A 108 -18.01 -15.15 2.64
N LYS A 109 -17.26 -15.71 3.60
CA LYS A 109 -17.82 -16.51 4.70
C LYS A 109 -18.53 -15.67 5.75
N GLU A 110 -17.90 -14.59 6.20
CA GLU A 110 -18.39 -13.80 7.34
C GLU A 110 -19.38 -12.69 6.94
N ARG A 111 -19.23 -12.11 5.75
CA ARG A 111 -20.03 -10.96 5.29
C ARG A 111 -20.82 -11.22 4.02
N ARG A 112 -20.80 -12.46 3.51
CA ARG A 112 -21.51 -12.83 2.27
C ARG A 112 -21.14 -11.89 1.11
N VAL A 113 -19.90 -11.41 1.08
CA VAL A 113 -19.34 -10.70 -0.07
C VAL A 113 -19.33 -11.66 -1.24
N GLU A 114 -19.72 -11.19 -2.42
CA GLU A 114 -19.67 -11.97 -3.64
C GLU A 114 -18.37 -11.69 -4.39
N VAL A 115 -17.59 -12.72 -4.69
CA VAL A 115 -16.29 -12.59 -5.36
C VAL A 115 -16.36 -13.25 -6.73
N SER A 116 -16.09 -12.48 -7.78
CA SER A 116 -15.90 -13.01 -9.14
C SER A 116 -14.40 -13.05 -9.45
N VAL A 117 -13.86 -14.25 -9.70
CA VAL A 117 -12.44 -14.46 -10.05
C VAL A 117 -12.32 -14.69 -11.54
N ILE A 118 -11.55 -13.85 -12.23
CA ILE A 118 -11.32 -13.96 -13.67
C ILE A 118 -10.01 -14.74 -13.91
N PRO A 119 -10.04 -15.88 -14.62
CA PRO A 119 -8.81 -16.56 -14.99
C PRO A 119 -8.02 -15.71 -15.99
N CYS A 120 -6.71 -15.58 -15.75
CA CYS A 120 -5.77 -14.98 -16.69
C CYS A 120 -5.30 -16.04 -17.70
N SER A 121 -4.70 -15.58 -18.80
CA SER A 121 -4.07 -16.48 -19.77
C SER A 121 -2.84 -17.18 -19.21
N ASP A 122 -2.28 -18.15 -19.95
CA ASP A 122 -1.02 -18.83 -19.61
C ASP A 122 0.18 -17.86 -19.53
N ARG A 123 0.06 -16.68 -20.14
CA ARG A 123 1.03 -15.58 -20.03
C ARG A 123 0.74 -14.61 -18.89
N GLY A 124 -0.30 -14.86 -18.11
CA GLY A 124 -0.76 -13.97 -17.04
C GLY A 124 -1.46 -12.71 -17.52
N GLU A 125 -1.89 -12.64 -18.77
CA GLU A 125 -2.59 -11.46 -19.26
C GLU A 125 -4.06 -11.53 -18.82
N LEU A 126 -4.57 -10.45 -18.24
CA LEU A 126 -5.98 -10.33 -17.92
C LEU A 126 -6.81 -10.08 -19.20
N ASP A 127 -7.86 -10.88 -19.39
CA ASP A 127 -8.83 -10.66 -20.44
C ASP A 127 -9.77 -9.49 -20.06
N ILE A 128 -9.53 -8.33 -20.68
CA ILE A 128 -10.28 -7.09 -20.44
C ILE A 128 -11.76 -7.22 -20.85
N ALA A 129 -12.08 -8.03 -21.87
CA ALA A 129 -13.46 -8.26 -22.26
C ALA A 129 -14.19 -9.08 -21.20
N ARG A 130 -13.54 -10.11 -20.64
CA ARG A 130 -14.08 -10.86 -19.49
C ARG A 130 -14.22 -9.98 -18.25
N LEU A 131 -13.25 -9.12 -17.96
CA LEU A 131 -13.36 -8.13 -16.89
C LEU A 131 -14.60 -7.27 -17.06
N ARG A 132 -14.80 -6.69 -18.25
CA ARG A 132 -15.99 -5.88 -18.53
C ARG A 132 -17.28 -6.67 -18.34
N SER A 133 -17.32 -7.94 -18.74
CA SER A 133 -18.51 -8.80 -18.62
C SER A 133 -18.82 -9.28 -17.21
N SER A 134 -17.82 -9.34 -16.32
CA SER A 134 -18.01 -9.73 -14.91
C SER A 134 -18.48 -8.56 -14.04
N MET A 135 -18.35 -7.33 -14.53
CA MET A 135 -18.87 -6.15 -13.86
C MET A 135 -20.40 -6.19 -13.75
N ARG A 136 -20.88 -5.91 -12.55
CA ARG A 136 -22.29 -5.73 -12.21
C ARG A 136 -22.56 -4.27 -11.85
N ARG A 137 -23.82 -3.84 -11.94
CA ARG A 137 -24.27 -2.48 -11.55
C ARG A 137 -23.85 -2.05 -10.14
N LYS A 138 -23.66 -2.99 -9.23
CA LYS A 138 -23.23 -2.75 -7.83
C LYS A 138 -21.86 -3.35 -7.51
N THR A 139 -20.97 -3.47 -8.49
CA THR A 139 -19.58 -3.90 -8.21
C THR A 139 -18.90 -2.80 -7.42
N LYS A 140 -18.54 -3.10 -6.17
CA LYS A 140 -17.93 -2.15 -5.25
C LYS A 140 -16.49 -1.85 -5.64
N ALA A 141 -15.74 -2.91 -5.94
CA ALA A 141 -14.31 -2.82 -6.22
C ALA A 141 -13.83 -3.86 -7.23
N VAL A 142 -12.69 -3.57 -7.84
CA VAL A 142 -11.88 -4.49 -8.61
C VAL A 142 -10.47 -4.49 -8.00
N ILE A 143 -9.97 -5.68 -7.66
CA ILE A 143 -8.66 -5.87 -7.06
C ILE A 143 -7.75 -6.50 -8.10
N ILE A 144 -6.59 -5.89 -8.35
CA ILE A 144 -5.65 -6.34 -9.38
C ILE A 144 -4.25 -6.44 -8.78
N ASN A 145 -3.62 -7.60 -8.95
CA ASN A 145 -2.17 -7.73 -8.86
C ASN A 145 -1.51 -7.03 -10.06
N HIS A 146 -0.86 -5.88 -9.84
CA HIS A 146 -0.27 -5.07 -10.91
C HIS A 146 0.82 -5.84 -11.65
N GLY A 147 1.70 -6.50 -10.90
CA GLY A 147 2.83 -7.24 -11.42
C GLY A 147 2.99 -8.55 -10.69
N SER A 148 2.76 -9.66 -11.38
CA SER A 148 2.82 -10.97 -10.75
C SER A 148 4.22 -11.29 -10.22
N ASN A 149 4.30 -11.70 -8.97
CA ASN A 149 5.55 -12.15 -8.34
C ASN A 149 6.06 -13.50 -8.86
N VAL A 150 5.28 -14.19 -9.70
CA VAL A 150 5.63 -15.51 -10.25
C VAL A 150 6.07 -15.40 -11.70
N ILE A 151 5.28 -14.71 -12.53
CA ILE A 151 5.47 -14.65 -13.98
C ILE A 151 5.94 -13.27 -14.48
N GLY A 152 5.91 -12.24 -13.65
CA GLY A 152 6.38 -10.89 -14.00
C GLY A 152 5.43 -10.06 -14.88
N THR A 153 4.31 -10.63 -15.33
CA THR A 153 3.35 -9.94 -16.20
C THR A 153 2.77 -8.70 -15.52
N ILE A 154 2.87 -7.56 -16.22
CA ILE A 154 2.31 -6.27 -15.80
C ILE A 154 0.93 -6.08 -16.42
N GLN A 155 -0.06 -5.75 -15.61
CA GLN A 155 -1.45 -5.56 -16.07
C GLN A 155 -1.67 -4.17 -16.66
N PRO A 156 -2.46 -4.03 -17.75
CA PRO A 156 -2.69 -2.75 -18.42
C PRO A 156 -3.71 -1.88 -17.65
N LEU A 157 -3.24 -1.02 -16.76
CA LEU A 157 -4.09 -0.24 -15.85
C LEU A 157 -5.10 0.67 -16.56
N THR A 158 -4.71 1.31 -17.67
CA THR A 158 -5.61 2.16 -18.48
C THR A 158 -6.80 1.37 -19.03
N ASP A 159 -6.54 0.17 -19.56
CA ASP A 159 -7.60 -0.69 -20.13
C ASP A 159 -8.50 -1.24 -19.03
N ILE A 160 -7.91 -1.58 -17.88
CA ILE A 160 -8.65 -1.99 -16.68
C ILE A 160 -9.57 -0.87 -16.23
N ARG A 161 -9.06 0.35 -16.04
CA ARG A 161 -9.86 1.52 -15.63
C ARG A 161 -11.04 1.74 -16.57
N ALA A 162 -10.80 1.67 -17.88
CA ALA A 162 -11.83 1.82 -18.91
C ALA A 162 -12.86 0.67 -18.93
N ALA A 163 -12.51 -0.52 -18.43
CA ALA A 163 -13.41 -1.66 -18.32
C ALA A 163 -14.31 -1.59 -17.08
N ILE A 164 -13.81 -1.04 -15.97
CA ILE A 164 -14.47 -1.11 -14.67
C ILE A 164 -15.31 0.14 -14.34
N GLY A 165 -15.20 1.22 -15.12
CA GLY A 165 -16.03 2.43 -14.97
C GLY A 165 -15.70 3.20 -13.71
N ASP A 166 -16.63 3.31 -12.75
CA ASP A 166 -16.46 4.00 -11.47
C ASP A 166 -16.19 3.07 -10.27
N ALA A 167 -16.11 1.75 -10.49
CA ALA A 167 -15.80 0.80 -9.42
C ALA A 167 -14.42 1.10 -8.80
N ILE A 168 -14.24 0.87 -7.49
CA ILE A 168 -12.98 1.20 -6.83
C ILE A 168 -11.87 0.26 -7.30
N LEU A 169 -10.78 0.79 -7.85
CA LEU A 169 -9.60 0.05 -8.26
C LEU A 169 -8.61 -0.07 -7.09
N ILE A 170 -8.47 -1.28 -6.54
CA ILE A 170 -7.44 -1.61 -5.55
C ILE A 170 -6.28 -2.31 -6.26
N LEU A 171 -5.09 -1.77 -6.14
CA LEU A 171 -3.89 -2.28 -6.78
C LEU A 171 -2.95 -2.91 -5.74
N ASP A 172 -2.71 -4.22 -5.85
CA ASP A 172 -1.52 -4.83 -5.23
C ASP A 172 -0.31 -4.53 -6.11
N ALA A 173 0.53 -3.62 -5.62
CA ALA A 173 1.69 -3.12 -6.35
C ALA A 173 3.00 -3.48 -5.64
N CYS A 174 3.00 -4.54 -4.83
CA CYS A 174 4.18 -4.98 -4.09
C CYS A 174 5.40 -5.26 -4.98
N GLN A 175 5.19 -5.67 -6.23
CA GLN A 175 6.29 -5.95 -7.18
C GLN A 175 6.60 -4.79 -8.12
N THR A 176 5.80 -3.73 -8.16
CA THR A 176 5.88 -2.72 -9.20
C THR A 176 6.25 -1.34 -8.66
N VAL A 177 5.79 -0.96 -7.46
CA VAL A 177 6.21 0.29 -6.82
C VAL A 177 7.73 0.23 -6.57
N GLY A 178 8.45 1.18 -7.17
CA GLY A 178 9.91 1.30 -7.09
C GLY A 178 10.65 0.86 -8.36
N ASN A 179 10.01 0.12 -9.28
CA ASN A 179 10.64 -0.28 -10.55
C ASN A 179 9.80 -0.01 -11.80
N THR A 180 8.50 0.22 -11.63
CA THR A 180 7.56 0.51 -12.72
C THR A 180 6.91 1.86 -12.40
N PRO A 181 6.93 2.83 -13.34
CA PRO A 181 6.23 4.10 -13.16
C PRO A 181 4.74 3.87 -12.93
N ILE A 182 4.20 4.46 -11.87
CA ILE A 182 2.78 4.39 -11.53
C ILE A 182 2.29 5.82 -11.32
N ASP A 183 1.15 6.16 -11.90
CA ASP A 183 0.54 7.47 -11.77
C ASP A 183 -0.92 7.30 -11.36
N VAL A 184 -1.18 7.43 -10.05
CA VAL A 184 -2.51 7.15 -9.50
C VAL A 184 -3.60 8.01 -10.10
N ARG A 185 -3.26 9.22 -10.58
CA ARG A 185 -4.20 10.14 -11.21
C ARG A 185 -4.47 9.75 -12.66
N ARG A 186 -3.42 9.53 -13.45
CA ARG A 186 -3.54 9.16 -14.86
C ARG A 186 -4.22 7.81 -15.04
N GLU A 187 -3.89 6.85 -14.19
CA GLU A 187 -4.39 5.47 -14.27
C GLU A 187 -5.72 5.28 -13.52
N GLY A 188 -6.20 6.31 -12.81
CA GLY A 188 -7.44 6.27 -12.06
C GLY A 188 -7.41 5.19 -10.97
N ILE A 189 -6.29 5.07 -10.27
CA ILE A 189 -6.10 4.14 -9.16
C ILE A 189 -6.72 4.76 -7.91
N ASP A 190 -7.59 4.00 -7.26
CA ASP A 190 -8.29 4.45 -6.07
C ASP A 190 -7.53 4.10 -4.79
N ILE A 191 -6.93 2.91 -4.76
CA ILE A 191 -6.15 2.41 -3.63
C ILE A 191 -4.93 1.67 -4.17
N ILE A 192 -3.74 1.94 -3.63
CA ILE A 192 -2.52 1.17 -3.95
C ILE A 192 -1.86 0.65 -2.67
N CYS A 193 -1.50 -0.63 -2.67
CA CYS A 193 -0.92 -1.34 -1.54
C CYS A 193 0.45 -1.90 -1.92
N PHE A 194 1.48 -1.69 -1.09
CA PHE A 194 2.81 -2.22 -1.37
C PHE A 194 3.66 -2.45 -0.11
N SER A 195 4.63 -3.36 -0.24
CA SER A 195 5.72 -3.57 0.72
C SER A 195 6.94 -2.75 0.33
N CYS A 196 7.59 -2.12 1.30
CA CYS A 196 8.73 -1.23 1.04
C CYS A 196 10.08 -1.97 0.89
N HIS A 197 10.17 -3.24 1.30
CA HIS A 197 11.43 -3.99 1.31
C HIS A 197 11.83 -4.61 -0.03
N LYS A 198 10.99 -4.47 -1.06
CA LYS A 198 11.21 -4.99 -2.40
C LYS A 198 11.90 -3.91 -3.26
N SER A 199 11.27 -3.45 -4.33
CA SER A 199 11.86 -2.50 -5.27
C SER A 199 12.03 -1.08 -4.75
N LEU A 200 11.53 -0.78 -3.55
CA LEU A 200 11.80 0.47 -2.85
C LEU A 200 13.06 0.44 -1.95
N PHE A 201 13.77 -0.69 -1.92
CA PHE A 201 15.01 -0.90 -1.16
C PHE A 201 14.95 -0.66 0.36
N GLY A 202 13.75 -0.46 0.93
CA GLY A 202 13.56 -0.32 2.36
C GLY A 202 13.90 -1.62 3.13
N ILE A 203 13.94 -1.51 4.45
CA ILE A 203 14.05 -2.69 5.32
C ILE A 203 12.69 -3.37 5.52
N GLN A 204 12.70 -4.62 6.00
CA GLN A 204 11.48 -5.35 6.32
C GLN A 204 10.68 -4.69 7.46
N GLY A 205 9.39 -5.02 7.54
CA GLY A 205 8.49 -4.48 8.58
C GLY A 205 7.92 -3.10 8.25
N LEU A 206 7.93 -2.70 6.98
CA LEU A 206 7.28 -1.50 6.48
C LEU A 206 6.55 -1.76 5.15
N GLY A 207 5.32 -1.29 5.08
CA GLY A 207 4.54 -1.15 3.86
C GLY A 207 3.86 0.22 3.84
N ALA A 208 3.15 0.48 2.75
CA ALA A 208 2.31 1.66 2.66
C ALA A 208 1.04 1.38 1.85
N LEU A 209 0.05 2.23 2.07
CA LEU A 209 -1.25 2.23 1.46
C LEU A 209 -1.55 3.68 1.05
N TYR A 210 -1.86 3.95 -0.21
CA TYR A 210 -2.49 5.22 -0.59
C TYR A 210 -3.99 5.02 -0.79
N VAL A 211 -4.81 5.97 -0.33
CA VAL A 211 -6.26 5.98 -0.50
C VAL A 211 -6.71 7.30 -1.10
N ARG A 212 -7.31 7.26 -2.29
CA ARG A 212 -7.80 8.44 -3.00
C ARG A 212 -8.81 9.24 -2.18
N GLU A 213 -8.86 10.54 -2.44
CA GLU A 213 -9.91 11.40 -1.91
C GLU A 213 -11.32 10.93 -2.22
N GLY A 214 -12.21 11.06 -1.23
CA GLY A 214 -13.58 10.57 -1.28
C GLY A 214 -13.75 9.10 -0.86
N ILE A 215 -12.67 8.38 -0.56
CA ILE A 215 -12.73 6.99 -0.10
C ILE A 215 -12.30 6.92 1.37
N ASP A 216 -13.23 6.45 2.20
CA ASP A 216 -13.01 6.21 3.62
C ASP A 216 -13.08 4.70 3.91
N LEU A 217 -12.01 4.18 4.51
CA LEU A 217 -11.95 2.81 5.01
C LEU A 217 -12.40 2.74 6.48
N LYS A 218 -12.99 1.61 6.87
CA LYS A 218 -13.18 1.28 8.28
C LYS A 218 -11.84 0.83 8.90
N PRO A 219 -11.38 1.42 10.01
CA PRO A 219 -10.19 0.96 10.69
C PRO A 219 -10.32 -0.50 11.12
N ILE A 220 -9.24 -1.27 10.97
CA ILE A 220 -9.16 -2.67 11.42
C ILE A 220 -8.25 -2.83 12.65
N ARG A 221 -7.60 -1.75 13.10
CA ARG A 221 -6.75 -1.68 14.29
C ARG A 221 -7.05 -0.40 15.06
N PHE A 222 -7.22 -0.54 16.37
CA PHE A 222 -7.53 0.56 17.29
C PHE A 222 -6.43 0.66 18.34
N GLY A 223 -6.06 1.87 18.74
CA GLY A 223 -5.01 2.09 19.72
C GLY A 223 -4.57 3.55 19.75
N GLY A 224 -3.51 3.83 20.50
CA GLY A 224 -2.95 5.18 20.57
C GLY A 224 -2.32 5.60 19.24
N THR A 225 -2.75 6.73 18.69
CA THR A 225 -2.22 7.31 17.44
C THR A 225 -1.19 8.42 17.70
N GLY A 226 -1.09 8.90 18.95
CA GLY A 226 -0.30 10.08 19.28
C GLY A 226 -1.06 11.41 19.09
N SER A 227 -2.30 11.35 18.60
CA SER A 227 -3.20 12.50 18.48
C SER A 227 -4.48 12.30 19.28
N LYS A 228 -5.16 13.40 19.63
CA LYS A 228 -6.44 13.42 20.37
C LYS A 228 -6.48 12.45 21.57
N SER A 229 -5.42 12.45 22.38
CA SER A 229 -5.24 11.50 23.49
C SER A 229 -6.27 11.65 24.61
N GLU A 230 -6.98 12.77 24.63
CA GLU A 230 -8.10 13.06 25.52
C GLU A 230 -9.42 12.37 25.12
N SER A 231 -9.50 11.79 23.92
CA SER A 231 -10.69 11.10 23.41
C SER A 231 -10.54 9.58 23.43
N THR A 232 -11.64 8.88 23.70
CA THR A 232 -11.73 7.42 23.55
C THR A 232 -12.11 6.98 22.14
N GLU A 233 -12.55 7.92 21.28
CA GLU A 233 -12.86 7.64 19.89
C GLU A 233 -11.57 7.60 19.05
N GLN A 234 -11.50 6.64 18.12
CA GLN A 234 -10.42 6.60 17.13
C GLN A 234 -10.45 7.90 16.31
N PRO A 235 -9.30 8.59 16.11
CA PRO A 235 -9.24 9.79 15.30
C PRO A 235 -9.78 9.55 13.90
N ARG A 236 -10.45 10.56 13.34
CA ARG A 236 -10.98 10.52 11.96
C ARG A 236 -10.05 11.17 10.93
N VAL A 237 -9.03 11.88 11.41
CA VAL A 237 -8.10 12.66 10.57
C VAL A 237 -7.00 11.73 10.05
N LEU A 238 -6.59 11.92 8.80
CA LEU A 238 -5.48 11.18 8.20
C LEU A 238 -4.15 11.85 8.51
N PRO A 239 -3.05 11.07 8.62
CA PRO A 239 -2.98 9.61 8.50
C PRO A 239 -3.40 8.85 9.78
N ASP A 240 -3.51 9.56 10.91
CA ASP A 240 -3.68 9.02 12.26
C ASP A 240 -4.82 8.01 12.41
N ARG A 241 -5.93 8.18 11.67
CA ARG A 241 -7.08 7.26 11.66
C ARG A 241 -6.66 5.81 11.44
N TYR A 242 -5.62 5.58 10.65
CA TYR A 242 -5.17 4.25 10.22
C TYR A 242 -3.80 3.85 10.78
N GLU A 243 -3.04 4.78 11.38
CA GLU A 243 -1.71 4.53 11.95
C GLU A 243 -1.77 4.36 13.48
N SER A 244 -2.46 3.30 13.93
CA SER A 244 -2.53 2.94 15.35
C SER A 244 -1.21 2.34 15.85
N GLY A 245 -0.67 2.89 16.94
CA GLY A 245 0.58 2.46 17.57
C GLY A 245 1.77 3.37 17.26
N THR A 246 2.92 3.08 17.88
CA THR A 246 4.17 3.79 17.57
C THR A 246 4.62 3.43 16.14
N PRO A 247 4.84 4.41 15.24
CA PRO A 247 5.31 4.13 13.89
C PRO A 247 6.68 3.45 13.85
N ASN A 248 6.92 2.61 12.84
CA ASN A 248 8.25 2.03 12.55
C ASN A 248 9.19 3.10 11.97
N THR A 249 9.51 4.11 12.78
CA THR A 249 10.29 5.27 12.37
C THR A 249 11.70 4.91 11.87
N PRO A 250 12.45 3.95 12.48
CA PRO A 250 13.71 3.49 11.89
C PRO A 250 13.53 2.91 10.49
N GLY A 251 12.47 2.12 10.25
CA GLY A 251 12.14 1.60 8.93
C GLY A 251 11.76 2.68 7.93
N ILE A 252 11.02 3.70 8.37
CA ILE A 252 10.62 4.85 7.54
C ILE A 252 11.84 5.71 7.19
N ALA A 253 12.79 5.89 8.11
CA ALA A 253 14.07 6.55 7.85
C ALA A 253 14.91 5.77 6.83
N ALA A 254 15.01 4.44 7.00
CA ALA A 254 15.70 3.58 6.05
C ALA A 254 15.08 3.62 4.65
N LEU A 255 13.74 3.66 4.57
CA LEU A 255 13.01 3.83 3.31
C LEU A 255 13.32 5.18 2.64
N LEU A 256 13.48 6.27 3.40
CA LEU A 256 13.89 7.55 2.84
C LEU A 256 15.21 7.42 2.07
N GLY A 257 16.19 6.72 2.64
CA GLY A 257 17.45 6.41 1.97
C GLY A 257 17.26 5.58 0.69
N GLY A 258 16.34 4.60 0.71
CA GLY A 258 15.99 3.79 -0.47
C GLY A 258 15.36 4.62 -1.57
N LEU A 259 14.44 5.53 -1.23
CA LEU A 259 13.82 6.45 -2.16
C LEU A 259 14.79 7.48 -2.73
N THR A 260 15.76 7.96 -1.94
CA THR A 260 16.81 8.85 -2.43
C THR A 260 17.67 8.15 -3.47
N PHE A 261 18.07 6.90 -3.21
CA PHE A 261 18.84 6.10 -4.16
C PHE A 261 18.13 5.87 -5.49
N ILE A 262 16.80 5.72 -5.51
CA ILE A 262 16.04 5.51 -6.75
C ILE A 262 15.99 6.77 -7.63
N GLU A 263 16.10 7.96 -7.04
CA GLU A 263 16.06 9.23 -7.77
C GLU A 263 17.43 9.72 -8.27
N GLU A 264 18.52 9.07 -7.83
CA GLU A 264 19.89 9.31 -8.30
C GLU A 264 20.16 8.68 -9.68
#